data_AF-A0AAD5QBI1-F1
#
_entry.id   AF-A0AAD5QBI1-F1
#
_cell.length_a   1.000
_cell.length_b   1.000
_cell.length_c   1.000
_cell.angle_alpha   90.00
_cell.angle_beta   90.00
_cell.angle_gamma   90.00
#
_symmetry.space_group_name_H-M   'P 1'
#
loop_
_entity.id
_entity.type
_entity.pdbx_description
1 polymer ?
#
loop_
_entity_poly.entity_id
_entity_poly.type
_entity_poly.pdbx_seq_one_letter_code
_entity_poly.pdbx_strand_id
1 'polypeptide(L)'
;MKHKTRALSHPTPSTLSFKELQRLNAMKMEIFGFAGWLTSTVLYVLFIMWAYLPDSTLRAYGFTYLPSKHWAVAVPAMIVMSYLFSIVVYKALNLRWTPAFDSYATVWDNDSVFLDQEQAVDAHAGVATPPISDIPLPRVNRRLFGCRSPCSH
;
A
#
# COMPACT_ATOMS: atom_id res chain seq x y z
N MET A 1 -3.08 60.51 -34.39
CA MET A 1 -3.69 59.17 -34.42
C MET A 1 -2.76 58.18 -33.72
N LYS A 2 -3.13 57.67 -32.54
CA LYS A 2 -2.42 56.56 -31.87
C LYS A 2 -3.41 55.42 -31.68
N HIS A 3 -3.21 54.32 -32.39
CA HIS A 3 -4.04 53.11 -32.27
C HIS A 3 -3.83 52.47 -30.90
N LYS A 4 -4.93 52.28 -30.16
CA LYS A 4 -4.96 51.56 -28.89
C LYS A 4 -5.18 50.08 -29.17
N THR A 5 -4.10 49.31 -29.20
CA THR A 5 -4.15 47.84 -29.34
C THR A 5 -4.76 47.25 -28.07
N ARG A 6 -5.94 46.61 -28.20
CA ARG A 6 -6.65 45.93 -27.10
C ARG A 6 -5.95 44.61 -26.81
N ALA A 7 -5.31 44.49 -25.66
CA ALA A 7 -4.68 43.24 -25.22
C ALA A 7 -5.76 42.15 -25.03
N LEU A 8 -5.52 40.98 -25.61
CA LEU A 8 -6.35 39.78 -25.47
C LEU A 8 -6.16 39.25 -24.04
N SER A 9 -7.19 39.35 -23.19
CA SER A 9 -7.14 38.77 -21.85
C SER A 9 -7.17 37.25 -21.97
N HIS A 10 -6.05 36.59 -21.67
CA HIS A 10 -5.99 35.15 -21.54
C HIS A 10 -6.89 34.72 -20.35
N PRO A 11 -7.84 33.78 -20.52
CA PRO A 11 -8.57 33.21 -19.40
C PRO A 11 -7.58 32.48 -18.50
N THR A 12 -7.43 32.94 -17.25
CA THR A 12 -6.65 32.25 -16.23
C THR A 12 -7.35 30.92 -15.92
N PRO A 13 -6.68 29.76 -16.01
CA PRO A 13 -7.28 28.50 -15.61
C PRO A 13 -7.65 28.58 -14.13
N SER A 14 -8.91 28.34 -13.80
CA SER A 14 -9.38 28.26 -12.42
C SER A 14 -8.65 27.13 -11.70
N THR A 15 -7.78 27.50 -10.76
CA THR A 15 -7.09 26.55 -9.89
C THR A 15 -8.10 25.94 -8.94
N LEU A 16 -8.54 24.70 -9.22
CA LEU A 16 -9.42 23.93 -8.35
C LEU A 16 -8.79 23.79 -6.95
N SER A 17 -9.57 24.05 -5.90
CA SER A 17 -9.11 23.90 -4.52
C SER A 17 -8.83 22.43 -4.18
N PHE A 18 -7.89 22.16 -3.27
CA PHE A 18 -7.56 20.79 -2.82
C PHE A 18 -8.81 19.99 -2.41
N LYS A 19 -9.77 20.63 -1.74
CA LYS A 19 -11.04 20.00 -1.33
C LYS A 19 -11.91 19.59 -2.52
N GLU A 20 -11.90 20.39 -3.58
CA GLU A 20 -12.61 20.08 -4.82
C GLU A 20 -11.93 18.97 -5.60
N LEU A 21 -10.60 18.95 -5.66
CA LEU A 21 -9.85 17.84 -6.25
C LEU A 21 -10.13 16.52 -5.51
N GLN A 22 -10.14 16.55 -4.18
CA GLN A 22 -10.44 15.37 -3.38
C GLN A 22 -11.88 14.88 -3.60
N ARG A 23 -12.85 15.79 -3.67
CA ARG A 23 -14.25 15.44 -3.99
C ARG A 23 -14.41 14.91 -5.41
N LEU A 24 -13.70 15.49 -6.38
CA LEU A 24 -13.72 15.04 -7.76
C LEU A 24 -13.13 13.64 -7.88
N ASN A 25 -12.02 13.37 -7.20
CA ASN A 25 -11.42 12.04 -7.15
C ASN A 25 -12.34 11.04 -6.47
N ALA A 26 -12.95 11.39 -5.34
CA ALA A 26 -13.92 10.54 -4.65
C ALA A 26 -15.12 10.18 -5.55
N MET A 27 -15.74 11.18 -6.18
CA MET A 27 -16.85 10.97 -7.11
C MET A 27 -16.45 10.07 -8.30
N LYS A 28 -15.27 10.29 -8.89
CA LYS A 28 -14.75 9.43 -9.96
C LYS A 28 -14.61 7.99 -9.49
N MET A 29 -13.98 7.76 -8.34
CA MET A 29 -13.78 6.43 -7.79
C MET A 29 -15.12 5.72 -7.50
N GLU A 30 -16.14 6.44 -7.02
CA GLU A 30 -17.48 5.90 -6.79
C GLU A 30 -18.14 5.42 -8.09
N ILE A 31 -18.08 6.24 -9.15
CA ILE A 31 -18.67 5.91 -10.45
C ILE A 31 -17.97 4.72 -11.10
N PHE A 32 -16.63 4.71 -11.10
CA PHE A 32 -15.86 3.58 -11.64
C PHE A 32 -16.03 2.32 -10.80
N GLY A 33 -16.16 2.45 -9.48
CA GLY A 33 -16.46 1.35 -8.58
C GLY A 33 -17.81 0.72 -8.88
N PHE A 34 -18.86 1.53 -9.03
CA PHE A 34 -20.21 1.05 -9.39
C PHE A 34 -20.26 0.40 -10.78
N ALA A 35 -19.67 1.07 -11.78
CA ALA A 35 -19.61 0.53 -13.14
C ALA A 35 -18.82 -0.79 -13.19
N GLY A 36 -17.70 -0.84 -12.47
CA GLY A 36 -16.87 -2.03 -12.32
C GLY A 36 -17.62 -3.17 -11.63
N TRP A 37 -18.37 -2.88 -10.56
CA TRP A 37 -19.20 -3.88 -9.87
C TRP A 37 -20.29 -4.45 -10.77
N LEU A 38 -21.02 -3.60 -11.50
CA LEU A 38 -22.07 -4.05 -12.42
C LEU A 38 -21.48 -4.90 -13.56
N THR A 39 -20.40 -4.42 -14.17
CA THR A 39 -19.70 -5.13 -15.26
C THR A 39 -19.16 -6.48 -14.77
N SER A 40 -18.52 -6.51 -13.60
CA SER A 40 -17.99 -7.73 -12.99
C SER A 40 -19.09 -8.73 -12.68
N THR A 41 -20.24 -8.26 -12.19
CA THR A 41 -21.39 -9.11 -11.89
C THR A 41 -21.96 -9.75 -13.16
N VAL A 42 -22.16 -8.98 -14.23
CA VAL A 42 -22.65 -9.50 -15.50
C VAL A 42 -21.67 -10.51 -16.09
N LEU A 43 -20.38 -10.18 -16.14
CA LEU A 43 -19.34 -11.10 -16.64
C LEU A 43 -19.25 -12.38 -15.80
N TYR A 44 -19.37 -12.27 -14.48
CA TYR A 44 -19.37 -13.42 -13.58
C TYR A 44 -20.55 -14.34 -13.84
N VAL A 45 -21.75 -13.79 -14.00
CA VAL A 45 -22.95 -14.59 -14.32
C VAL A 45 -22.79 -15.30 -15.67
N LEU A 46 -22.30 -14.60 -16.70
CA LEU A 46 -22.02 -15.21 -18.02
C LEU A 46 -20.95 -16.30 -17.93
N PHE A 47 -19.90 -16.08 -17.13
CA PHE A 47 -18.84 -17.06 -16.90
C PHE A 47 -19.39 -18.33 -16.23
N ILE A 48 -20.21 -18.19 -15.20
CA ILE A 48 -20.86 -19.33 -14.52
C ILE A 48 -21.80 -20.06 -15.48
N MET A 49 -22.63 -19.35 -16.24
CA MET A 49 -23.48 -19.96 -17.26
C MET A 49 -22.64 -20.79 -18.24
N TRP A 50 -21.56 -20.22 -18.79
CA TRP A 50 -20.67 -20.94 -19.69
C TRP A 50 -20.00 -22.17 -19.03
N ALA A 51 -19.53 -22.04 -17.79
CA ALA A 51 -18.82 -23.10 -17.08
C ALA A 51 -19.71 -24.31 -16.77
N TYR A 52 -20.98 -24.08 -16.40
CA TYR A 52 -21.88 -25.15 -15.95
C TYR A 52 -22.85 -25.67 -17.02
N LEU A 53 -23.21 -24.89 -18.04
CA LEU A 53 -24.10 -25.39 -19.11
C LEU A 53 -23.40 -26.48 -19.91
N PRO A 54 -24.06 -27.60 -20.27
CA PRO A 54 -23.46 -28.68 -21.05
C PRO A 54 -23.16 -28.24 -22.49
N ASP A 55 -22.14 -28.86 -23.12
CA ASP A 55 -21.66 -28.46 -24.46
C ASP A 55 -22.74 -28.64 -25.54
N SER A 56 -23.65 -29.60 -25.37
CA SER A 56 -24.78 -29.82 -26.28
C SER A 56 -25.68 -28.60 -26.37
N THR A 57 -26.01 -27.98 -25.23
CA THR A 57 -26.81 -26.75 -25.17
C THR A 57 -26.09 -25.59 -25.82
N LEU A 58 -24.79 -25.41 -25.55
CA LEU A 58 -23.99 -24.34 -26.15
C LEU A 58 -23.93 -24.46 -27.67
N ARG A 59 -23.72 -25.68 -28.18
CA ARG A 59 -23.70 -25.97 -29.62
C ARG A 59 -25.05 -25.68 -30.27
N ALA A 60 -26.17 -25.96 -29.59
CA ALA A 60 -27.51 -25.63 -30.08
C ALA A 60 -27.73 -24.11 -30.24
N TYR A 61 -27.12 -23.29 -29.38
CA TYR A 61 -27.12 -21.83 -29.51
C TYR A 61 -26.08 -21.29 -30.51
N GLY A 62 -25.31 -22.15 -31.18
CA GLY A 62 -24.30 -21.76 -32.17
C GLY A 62 -22.90 -21.50 -31.60
N PHE A 63 -22.67 -21.77 -30.31
CA PHE A 63 -21.36 -21.62 -29.67
C PHE A 63 -20.51 -22.89 -29.83
N THR A 64 -19.77 -23.01 -30.93
CA THR A 64 -19.01 -24.23 -31.29
C THR A 64 -17.51 -24.17 -30.99
N TYR A 65 -16.94 -22.97 -30.79
CA TYR A 65 -15.48 -22.77 -30.69
C TYR A 65 -15.04 -22.14 -29.35
N LEU A 66 -15.73 -22.40 -28.24
CA LEU A 66 -15.25 -21.94 -26.93
C LEU A 66 -14.08 -22.80 -26.41
N PRO A 67 -13.20 -22.21 -25.58
CA PRO A 67 -12.11 -22.96 -24.95
C PRO A 67 -12.65 -24.08 -24.07
N SER A 68 -11.82 -25.09 -23.78
CA SER A 68 -12.22 -26.19 -22.91
C SER A 68 -12.57 -25.71 -21.49
N LYS A 69 -13.69 -26.20 -20.95
CA LYS A 69 -14.23 -25.82 -19.63
C LYS A 69 -13.30 -26.06 -18.46
N HIS A 70 -12.26 -26.88 -18.61
CA HIS A 70 -11.25 -27.04 -17.56
C HIS A 70 -10.57 -25.72 -17.16
N TRP A 71 -10.56 -24.72 -18.05
CA TRP A 71 -10.03 -23.39 -17.77
C TRP A 71 -10.87 -22.66 -16.73
N ALA A 72 -12.17 -22.98 -16.59
CA ALA A 72 -13.02 -22.40 -15.58
C ALA A 72 -12.54 -22.72 -14.16
N VAL A 73 -11.88 -23.86 -13.95
CA VAL A 73 -11.28 -24.26 -12.66
C VAL A 73 -9.80 -23.89 -12.61
N ALA A 74 -9.07 -24.05 -13.73
CA ALA A 74 -7.66 -23.76 -13.79
C ALA A 74 -7.35 -22.28 -13.54
N VAL A 75 -8.14 -21.34 -14.08
CA VAL A 75 -7.91 -19.90 -13.90
C VAL A 75 -8.02 -19.48 -12.42
N PRO A 76 -9.11 -19.78 -11.69
CA PRO A 76 -9.18 -19.51 -10.25
C PRO A 76 -8.05 -20.17 -9.46
N ALA A 77 -7.72 -21.43 -9.78
CA ALA A 77 -6.64 -22.14 -9.11
C ALA A 77 -5.27 -21.46 -9.33
N MET A 78 -4.98 -21.02 -10.56
CA MET A 78 -3.75 -20.28 -10.87
C MET A 78 -3.69 -18.94 -10.16
N ILE A 79 -4.81 -18.21 -10.03
CA ILE A 79 -4.85 -16.93 -9.30
C ILE A 79 -4.50 -17.15 -7.82
N VAL A 80 -5.13 -18.13 -7.18
CA VAL A 80 -4.86 -18.47 -5.77
C VAL A 80 -3.40 -18.90 -5.57
N MET A 81 -2.89 -19.79 -6.42
CA MET A 81 -1.51 -20.25 -6.32
C MET A 81 -0.50 -19.14 -6.59
N SER A 82 -0.77 -18.27 -7.56
CA SER A 82 0.09 -17.11 -7.86
C SER A 82 0.10 -16.10 -6.70
N TYR A 83 -1.04 -15.89 -6.04
CA TYR A 83 -1.13 -15.03 -4.86
C TYR A 83 -0.34 -15.60 -3.66
N LEU A 84 -0.49 -16.88 -3.36
CA LEU A 84 0.30 -17.52 -2.30
C LEU A 84 1.79 -17.51 -2.62
N PHE A 85 2.14 -17.80 -3.87
CA PHE A 85 3.52 -17.74 -4.35
C PHE A 85 4.10 -16.33 -4.23
N SER A 86 3.34 -15.27 -4.55
CA SER A 86 3.83 -13.90 -4.45
C SER A 86 4.12 -13.48 -3.01
N ILE A 87 3.37 -13.97 -2.01
CA ILE A 87 3.66 -13.76 -0.58
C ILE A 87 5.00 -14.39 -0.20
N VAL A 88 5.22 -15.64 -0.63
CA VAL A 88 6.48 -16.35 -0.36
C VAL A 88 7.65 -15.63 -1.02
N VAL A 89 7.53 -15.25 -2.29
CA VAL A 89 8.54 -14.49 -3.01
C VAL A 89 8.81 -13.15 -2.34
N TYR A 90 7.77 -12.41 -1.95
CA TYR A 90 7.91 -11.15 -1.24
C TYR A 90 8.70 -11.35 0.06
N LYS A 91 8.37 -12.35 0.88
CA LYS A 91 9.13 -12.66 2.11
C LYS A 91 10.57 -13.04 1.83
N ALA A 92 10.81 -13.88 0.83
CA ALA A 92 12.15 -14.29 0.43
C ALA A 92 13.00 -13.11 -0.05
N LEU A 93 12.41 -12.19 -0.82
CA LEU A 93 13.05 -10.96 -1.23
C LEU A 93 13.36 -10.09 -0.02
N ASN A 94 12.39 -9.79 0.85
CA ASN A 94 12.64 -8.98 2.05
C ASN A 94 13.75 -9.58 2.91
N LEU A 95 13.77 -10.90 3.10
CA LEU A 95 14.83 -11.56 3.85
C LEU A 95 16.20 -11.43 3.17
N ARG A 96 16.26 -11.44 1.84
CA ARG A 96 17.50 -11.22 1.08
C ARG A 96 18.01 -9.78 1.20
N TRP A 97 17.12 -8.80 1.29
CA TRP A 97 17.47 -7.37 1.38
C TRP A 97 17.69 -6.89 2.82
N THR A 98 17.22 -7.64 3.82
CA THR A 98 17.39 -7.30 5.24
C THR A 98 18.76 -7.80 5.74
N PRO A 99 19.43 -7.08 6.67
CA PRO A 99 20.63 -7.57 7.35
C PRO A 99 20.38 -8.91 8.06
N ALA A 100 21.47 -9.61 8.40
CA ALA A 100 21.39 -10.85 9.18
C ALA A 100 20.60 -10.62 10.49
N PHE A 101 19.84 -11.63 10.93
CA PHE A 101 18.90 -11.49 12.07
C PHE A 101 19.58 -11.16 13.42
N ASP A 102 20.86 -11.46 13.54
CA ASP A 102 21.70 -11.15 14.70
C ASP A 102 22.35 -9.76 14.62
N SER A 103 22.22 -9.06 13.48
CA SER A 103 22.78 -7.75 13.28
C SER A 103 21.89 -6.66 13.90
N TYR A 104 22.52 -5.77 14.65
CA TYR A 104 21.87 -4.57 15.15
C TYR A 104 21.41 -3.59 14.05
N ALA A 105 21.92 -3.75 12.82
CA ALA A 105 21.48 -3.00 11.66
C ALA A 105 20.00 -3.26 11.25
N THR A 106 19.36 -4.29 11.83
CA THR A 106 17.90 -4.50 11.71
C THR A 106 17.10 -3.60 12.66
N VAL A 107 17.73 -3.06 13.70
CA VAL A 107 17.08 -2.24 14.74
C VAL A 107 17.28 -0.74 14.49
N TRP A 108 18.44 -0.34 13.96
CA TRP A 108 18.76 1.05 13.64
C TRP A 108 19.46 1.13 12.29
N ASP A 109 19.24 2.25 11.61
CA ASP A 109 19.78 2.58 10.29
C ASP A 109 20.80 3.73 10.38
N ASN A 110 21.32 4.18 9.24
CA ASN A 110 22.28 5.30 9.19
C ASN A 110 21.64 6.66 9.52
N ASP A 111 20.32 6.75 9.49
CA ASP A 111 19.56 7.97 9.76
C ASP A 111 19.09 8.03 11.24
N SER A 112 19.42 7.03 12.05
CA SER A 112 19.11 6.97 13.47
C SER A 112 19.93 7.99 14.26
N VAL A 113 19.26 8.82 15.06
CA VAL A 113 19.89 9.97 15.76
C VAL A 113 19.91 9.70 17.26
N PHE A 114 21.07 9.34 17.81
CA PHE A 114 21.23 9.11 19.25
C PHE A 114 21.84 10.34 19.94
N LEU A 115 21.23 10.78 21.05
CA LEU A 115 21.83 11.79 21.93
C LEU A 115 22.73 11.11 22.98
N ASP A 116 23.94 11.64 23.12
CA ASP A 116 24.81 11.28 24.23
C ASP A 116 24.22 11.72 25.57
N GLN A 117 24.68 11.11 26.66
CA GLN A 117 24.08 11.33 27.98
C GLN A 117 24.20 12.79 28.46
N GLU A 118 25.27 13.49 28.08
CA GLU A 118 25.44 14.94 28.35
C GLU A 118 24.46 15.77 27.49
N GLN A 119 24.40 15.49 26.19
CA GLN A 119 23.50 16.17 25.24
C GLN A 119 22.02 15.96 25.57
N ALA A 120 21.65 14.79 26.09
CA ALA A 120 20.28 14.49 26.52
C ALA A 120 19.88 15.31 27.76
N VAL A 121 20.80 15.55 28.69
CA VAL A 121 20.55 16.40 29.87
C VAL A 121 20.39 17.86 29.45
N ASP A 122 21.25 18.33 28.55
CA ASP A 122 21.20 19.69 28.01
C ASP A 122 19.96 19.92 27.12
N ALA A 123 19.55 18.92 26.35
CA ALA A 123 18.35 18.95 25.50
C ALA A 123 17.04 19.19 26.29
N HIS A 124 17.02 18.82 27.57
CA HIS A 124 15.89 19.04 28.48
C HIS A 124 16.07 20.27 29.37
N ALA A 125 17.23 20.94 29.34
CA ALA A 125 17.51 22.11 30.15
C ALA A 125 16.87 23.36 29.53
N GLY A 126 15.63 23.66 29.91
CA GLY A 126 14.99 24.96 29.66
C GLY A 126 14.16 25.08 28.37
N VAL A 127 13.93 23.99 27.63
CA VAL A 127 13.05 23.96 26.45
C VAL A 127 11.86 23.03 26.70
N ALA A 128 10.64 23.49 26.40
CA ALA A 128 9.42 22.71 26.63
C ALA A 128 9.31 21.45 25.76
N THR A 129 10.00 21.45 24.61
CA THR A 129 10.05 20.31 23.69
C THR A 129 11.51 20.05 23.30
N PRO A 130 12.12 18.93 23.75
CA PRO A 130 13.50 18.59 23.39
C PRO A 130 13.62 18.23 21.90
N PRO A 131 14.83 18.32 21.31
CA PRO A 131 15.11 17.84 19.96
C PRO A 131 14.74 16.35 19.79
N ILE A 132 14.20 16.01 18.61
CA ILE A 132 13.83 14.63 18.27
C ILE A 132 15.09 13.78 18.16
N SER A 133 15.11 12.67 18.90
CA SER A 133 16.20 11.71 18.91
C SER A 133 15.71 10.33 19.32
N ASP A 134 16.41 9.31 18.87
CA ASP A 134 16.17 7.92 19.17
C ASP A 134 16.80 7.55 20.51
N ILE A 135 16.06 6.78 21.30
CA ILE A 135 16.56 6.21 22.56
C ILE A 135 17.00 4.77 22.27
N PRO A 136 18.28 4.41 22.47
CA PRO A 136 18.77 3.10 22.10
C PRO A 136 18.08 2.01 22.91
N LEU A 137 17.68 0.93 22.24
CA LEU A 137 16.91 -0.18 22.82
C LEU A 137 17.54 -0.75 24.12
N PRO A 138 18.88 -0.93 24.24
CA PRO A 138 19.50 -1.39 25.49
C PRO A 138 19.24 -0.45 26.68
N ARG A 139 19.17 0.87 26.45
CA ARG A 139 18.93 1.88 27.49
C ARG A 139 17.49 1.80 27.99
N VAL A 140 16.52 1.68 27.07
CA VAL A 140 15.11 1.47 27.41
C VAL A 140 14.94 0.15 28.16
N ASN A 141 15.52 -0.93 27.65
CA ASN A 141 15.42 -2.26 28.23
C ASN A 141 15.96 -2.30 29.67
N ARG A 142 17.14 -1.72 29.90
CA ARG A 142 17.70 -1.59 31.27
C ARG A 142 16.83 -0.75 32.19
N ARG A 143 16.14 0.28 31.68
CA ARG A 143 15.30 1.14 32.52
C ARG A 143 13.96 0.50 32.88
N LEU A 144 13.36 -0.23 31.95
CA LEU A 144 12.08 -0.91 32.13
C LEU A 144 12.24 -2.26 32.85
N PHE A 145 13.25 -3.04 32.49
CA PHE A 145 13.42 -4.43 32.92
C PHE A 145 14.69 -4.69 33.73
N GLY A 146 15.56 -3.69 33.93
CA GLY A 146 16.73 -3.84 34.80
C GLY A 146 16.32 -4.06 36.26
N CYS A 147 16.86 -5.10 36.88
CA CYS A 147 16.66 -5.36 38.30
C CYS A 147 17.06 -4.14 39.14
N ARG A 148 16.14 -3.68 40.01
CA ARG A 148 16.36 -2.53 40.91
C ARG A 148 16.93 -2.91 42.28
N SER A 149 17.29 -4.18 42.50
CA SER A 149 17.79 -4.66 43.79
C SER A 149 19.09 -5.44 43.61
N PRO A 150 20.12 -5.25 44.46
CA PRO A 150 21.21 -6.19 44.54
C PRO A 150 20.67 -7.50 45.09
N CYS A 151 20.82 -8.60 44.34
CA CYS A 151 20.69 -9.93 44.93
C CYS A 151 21.84 -10.07 45.93
N SER A 152 21.52 -9.94 47.22
CA SER A 152 22.39 -10.35 48.32
C SER A 152 22.56 -11.86 48.25
N HIS A 153 23.74 -12.30 47.82
CA HIS A 153 24.26 -13.63 48.14
C HIS A 153 25.06 -13.53 49.44
#